data_AF-A0A939KMF8-F1
#
_entry.id   AF-A0A939KMF8-F1
#
_cell.length_a   1.000
_cell.length_b   1.000
_cell.length_c   1.000
_cell.angle_alpha   90.00
_cell.angle_beta   90.00
_cell.angle_gamma   90.00
#
_symmetry.space_group_name_H-M   'P 1'
#
loop_
_entity.id
_entity.type
_entity.pdbx_description
1 polymer ?
#
loop_
_entity_poly.entity_id
_entity_poly.type
_entity_poly.pdbx_seq_one_letter_code
_entity_poly.pdbx_strand_id
1 'polypeptide(L)'
;MTEDEFDGQNDPDRSVAGISADRLRSIVERVERLEEERKNLSSDIKDIFSEAKSAGFDVKIIRQLIRIRKQDPSEVEEQETLLDVYRRALGM
;
A
#
# COMPACT_ATOMS: atom_id res chain seq x y z
N MET A 1 -29.16 -38.59 31.54
CA MET A 1 -29.45 -37.69 30.41
C MET A 1 -29.93 -36.39 31.00
N THR A 2 -28.99 -35.51 31.26
CA THR A 2 -29.18 -34.06 31.46
C THR A 2 -27.87 -33.49 30.99
N GLU A 3 -27.94 -32.79 29.87
CA GLU A 3 -26.82 -32.20 29.15
C GLU A 3 -26.01 -31.30 30.07
N ASP A 4 -24.69 -31.51 30.09
CA ASP A 4 -23.73 -30.50 30.53
C ASP A 4 -23.92 -29.28 29.62
N GLU A 5 -24.73 -28.32 30.07
CA GLU A 5 -24.75 -26.97 29.52
C GLU A 5 -23.36 -26.36 29.79
N PHE A 6 -22.47 -26.52 28.81
CA PHE A 6 -21.22 -25.78 28.72
C PHE A 6 -21.58 -24.31 28.49
N ASP A 7 -21.96 -23.61 29.56
CA ASP A 7 -22.13 -22.17 29.55
C ASP A 7 -20.75 -21.56 29.30
N GLY A 8 -20.50 -21.23 28.03
CA GLY A 8 -19.34 -20.48 27.57
C GLY A 8 -19.43 -19.06 28.09
N GLN A 9 -19.35 -18.91 29.41
CA GLN A 9 -19.27 -17.63 30.08
C GLN A 9 -18.08 -16.90 29.46
N ASN A 10 -18.36 -15.74 28.85
CA ASN A 10 -17.36 -14.76 28.46
C ASN A 10 -16.50 -14.47 29.68
N ASP A 11 -15.35 -15.11 29.77
CA ASP A 11 -14.35 -14.88 30.80
C ASP A 11 -13.65 -13.54 30.48
N PRO A 12 -13.95 -12.46 31.23
CA PRO A 12 -13.47 -11.12 30.90
C PRO A 12 -11.96 -10.96 31.16
N ASP A 13 -11.31 -11.96 31.76
CA ASP A 13 -9.90 -11.92 32.15
C ASP A 13 -9.00 -12.83 31.29
N ARG A 14 -9.25 -12.89 29.97
CA ARG A 14 -8.25 -13.39 29.01
C ARG A 14 -7.12 -12.38 28.82
N SER A 15 -6.40 -12.09 29.90
CA SER A 15 -5.20 -11.25 29.91
C SER A 15 -3.96 -12.14 29.76
N VAL A 16 -3.56 -12.44 28.52
CA VAL A 16 -2.28 -13.11 28.30
C VAL A 16 -1.17 -12.05 28.41
N ALA A 17 -0.31 -12.18 29.42
CA ALA A 17 0.85 -11.31 29.65
C ALA A 17 0.53 -9.79 29.77
N GLY A 18 -0.62 -9.43 30.35
CA GLY A 18 -1.02 -8.03 30.56
C GLY A 18 -1.58 -7.33 29.31
N ILE A 19 -1.81 -8.07 28.23
CA ILE A 19 -2.48 -7.56 27.02
C ILE A 19 -3.97 -7.85 27.15
N SER A 20 -4.81 -6.79 27.07
CA SER A 20 -6.26 -6.99 27.01
C SER A 20 -6.66 -7.55 25.64
N ALA A 21 -7.35 -8.70 25.64
CA ALA A 21 -7.80 -9.36 24.42
C ALA A 21 -8.65 -8.43 23.54
N ASP A 22 -9.47 -7.56 24.13
CA ASP A 22 -10.30 -6.61 23.40
C ASP A 22 -9.50 -5.52 22.69
N ARG A 23 -8.41 -5.03 23.30
CA ARG A 23 -7.52 -4.05 22.66
C ARG A 23 -6.79 -4.68 21.48
N LEU A 24 -6.33 -5.92 21.64
CA LEU A 24 -5.68 -6.66 20.56
C LEU A 24 -6.67 -6.90 19.41
N ARG A 25 -7.89 -7.36 19.71
CA ARG A 25 -8.95 -7.57 18.72
C ARG A 25 -9.24 -6.28 17.94
N SER A 26 -9.42 -5.16 18.63
CA SER A 26 -9.65 -3.86 17.99
C SER A 26 -8.50 -3.42 17.07
N ILE A 27 -7.24 -3.67 17.44
CA ILE A 27 -6.08 -3.37 16.58
C ILE A 27 -6.11 -4.25 15.33
N VAL A 28 -6.35 -5.56 15.48
CA VAL A 28 -6.40 -6.51 14.37
C VAL A 28 -7.49 -6.13 13.37
N GLU A 29 -8.73 -5.94 13.84
CA GLU A 29 -9.87 -5.59 12.99
C GLU A 29 -9.62 -4.29 12.19
N ARG A 30 -9.01 -3.28 12.83
CA ARG A 30 -8.65 -2.03 12.17
C ARG A 30 -7.60 -2.22 11.08
N VAL A 31 -6.61 -3.07 11.31
CA VAL A 31 -5.56 -3.39 10.33
C VAL A 31 -6.14 -4.19 9.17
N GLU A 32 -6.95 -5.21 9.45
CA GLU A 32 -7.59 -6.04 8.41
C GLU A 32 -8.45 -5.21 7.46
N ARG A 33 -9.24 -4.27 8.01
CA ARG A 33 -10.01 -3.33 7.19
C ARG A 33 -9.11 -2.47 6.30
N LEU A 34 -8.02 -1.92 6.84
CA LEU A 34 -7.07 -1.11 6.05
C LEU A 34 -6.34 -1.95 4.99
N GLU A 35 -6.05 -3.22 5.27
CA GLU A 35 -5.47 -4.16 4.32
C GLU A 35 -6.42 -4.45 3.15
N GLU A 36 -7.72 -4.61 3.44
CA GLU A 36 -8.76 -4.78 2.43
C GLU A 36 -8.92 -3.52 1.57
N GLU A 37 -9.00 -2.33 2.19
CA GLU A 37 -9.04 -1.05 1.48
C GLU A 37 -7.81 -0.88 0.56
N ARG A 38 -6.61 -1.19 1.06
CA ARG A 38 -5.37 -1.13 0.26
C ARG A 38 -5.42 -2.11 -0.91
N LYS A 39 -5.97 -3.31 -0.71
CA LYS A 39 -6.12 -4.31 -1.78
C LYS A 39 -7.06 -3.81 -2.88
N ASN A 40 -8.20 -3.24 -2.50
CA ASN A 40 -9.17 -2.68 -3.43
C ASN A 40 -8.56 -1.51 -4.24
N LEU A 41 -7.92 -0.55 -3.56
CA LEU A 41 -7.19 0.54 -4.22
C LEU A 41 -6.08 0.03 -5.17
N SER A 42 -5.38 -1.04 -4.77
CA SER A 42 -4.36 -1.65 -5.61
C SER A 42 -4.95 -2.32 -6.85
N SER A 43 -6.18 -2.82 -6.77
CA SER A 43 -6.93 -3.34 -7.92
C SER A 43 -7.30 -2.21 -8.86
N ASP A 44 -7.91 -1.14 -8.34
CA ASP A 44 -8.33 0.01 -9.14
C ASP A 44 -7.15 0.64 -9.90
N ILE A 45 -6.00 0.77 -9.25
CA ILE A 45 -4.77 1.26 -9.89
C ILE A 45 -4.31 0.34 -11.05
N LYS A 46 -4.45 -0.98 -10.91
CA LYS A 46 -4.10 -1.94 -11.98
C LYS A 46 -5.06 -1.81 -13.15
N ASP A 47 -6.34 -1.58 -12.89
CA ASP A 47 -7.34 -1.42 -13.93
C ASP A 47 -7.08 -0.14 -14.74
N ILE A 48 -6.74 0.97 -14.07
CA ILE A 48 -6.31 2.22 -14.75
C ILE A 48 -5.06 2.00 -15.62
N PHE A 49 -4.06 1.26 -15.12
CA PHE A 49 -2.89 0.95 -15.96
C PHE A 49 -3.24 0.03 -17.15
N SER A 50 -4.23 -0.85 -16.99
CA SER A 50 -4.70 -1.72 -18.07
C SER A 50 -5.50 -0.96 -19.12
N GLU A 51 -6.29 0.03 -18.69
CA GLU A 51 -6.96 0.99 -19.56
C GLU A 51 -5.95 1.81 -20.35
N ALA A 52 -4.95 2.40 -19.67
CA ALA A 52 -3.88 3.16 -20.32
C ALA A 52 -3.14 2.33 -21.38
N LYS A 53 -2.87 1.05 -21.08
CA LYS A 53 -2.27 0.12 -22.05
C LYS A 53 -3.17 -0.11 -23.26
N SER A 54 -4.47 -0.33 -23.03
CA SER A 54 -5.47 -0.52 -24.10
C SER A 54 -5.64 0.73 -24.96
N ALA A 55 -5.47 1.91 -24.38
CA ALA A 55 -5.45 3.19 -25.08
C ALA A 55 -4.13 3.48 -25.83
N GLY A 56 -3.14 2.58 -25.75
CA GLY A 56 -1.88 2.68 -26.50
C GLY A 56 -0.73 3.37 -25.76
N PHE A 57 -0.87 3.68 -24.47
CA PHE A 57 0.22 4.28 -23.69
C PHE A 57 1.21 3.23 -23.16
N ASP A 58 2.49 3.62 -23.05
CA ASP A 58 3.50 2.81 -22.36
C ASP A 58 3.38 2.98 -20.84
N VAL A 59 2.87 1.93 -20.18
CA VAL A 59 2.69 1.87 -18.73
C VAL A 59 4.01 2.05 -17.95
N LYS A 60 5.16 1.61 -18.49
CA LYS A 60 6.46 1.80 -17.82
C LYS A 60 6.82 3.29 -17.76
N ILE A 61 6.60 4.01 -18.86
CA ILE A 61 6.85 5.45 -18.93
C ILE A 61 5.89 6.22 -18.02
N ILE A 62 4.60 5.85 -17.96
CA ILE A 62 3.66 6.45 -17.01
C ILE A 62 4.12 6.26 -15.56
N ARG A 63 4.59 5.05 -15.18
CA ARG A 63 5.11 4.81 -13.84
C ARG A 63 6.34 5.66 -13.52
N GLN A 64 7.24 5.83 -14.49
CA GLN A 64 8.38 6.73 -14.34
C GLN A 64 7.92 8.18 -14.15
N LEU A 65 6.95 8.65 -14.94
CA LEU A 65 6.40 9.99 -14.82
C LEU A 65 5.77 10.22 -13.44
N ILE A 66 4.99 9.26 -12.92
CA ILE A 66 4.41 9.35 -11.57
C ILE A 66 5.52 9.43 -10.51
N ARG A 67 6.63 8.70 -10.67
CA ARG A 67 7.77 8.77 -9.74
C ARG A 67 8.43 10.15 -9.78
N ILE A 68 8.69 10.69 -10.96
CA ILE A 68 9.29 12.02 -11.14
C ILE A 68 8.38 13.09 -10.51
N ARG A 69 7.07 13.02 -10.75
CA ARG A 69 6.08 13.95 -10.19
C ARG A 69 5.96 13.94 -8.66
N LYS A 70 6.53 12.93 -7.99
CA LYS A 70 6.57 12.85 -6.52
C LYS A 70 7.83 13.44 -5.91
N GLN A 71 8.84 13.73 -6.73
CA GLN A 71 10.10 14.32 -6.28
C GLN A 71 9.97 15.84 -6.20
N ASP A 72 10.91 16.47 -5.50
CA ASP A 72 10.99 17.94 -5.47
C ASP A 72 11.35 18.47 -6.87
N PRO A 73 10.63 19.49 -7.39
CA PRO A 73 10.91 20.02 -8.74
C PRO A 73 12.35 20.50 -8.93
N SER A 74 12.98 21.07 -7.91
CA SER A 74 14.34 21.58 -8.00
C SER A 74 15.37 20.45 -8.06
N GLU A 75 15.15 19.36 -7.30
CA GLU A 75 16.00 18.16 -7.37
C GLU A 75 15.90 17.47 -8.73
N VAL A 76 14.69 17.44 -9.32
CA VAL A 76 14.47 16.88 -10.67
C VAL A 76 15.23 17.71 -11.71
N GLU A 77 15.11 19.03 -11.67
CA GLU A 77 15.77 19.94 -12.62
C GLU A 77 17.30 19.85 -12.52
N GLU A 78 17.85 19.77 -11.31
CA GLU A 78 19.28 19.57 -11.08
C GLU A 78 19.75 18.24 -11.69
N GLN A 79 19.04 17.15 -11.41
CA GLN A 79 19.36 15.83 -11.97
C GLN A 79 19.29 15.81 -13.49
N GLU A 80 18.25 16.40 -14.09
CA GLU A 80 18.12 16.49 -15.55
C GLU A 80 19.25 17.28 -16.18
N THR A 81 19.66 18.39 -15.56
CA THR A 81 20.80 19.21 -16.00
C THR A 81 22.10 18.42 -15.97
N LEU A 82 22.40 17.73 -14.87
CA LEU A 82 23.60 16.90 -14.75
C LEU A 82 23.62 15.75 -15.76
N LEU A 83 22.48 15.12 -15.98
CA LEU A 83 22.34 13.98 -16.87
C LEU A 83 22.52 14.41 -18.35
N ASP A 84 22.03 15.59 -18.71
CA ASP A 84 22.28 16.22 -20.00
C ASP A 84 23.76 16.57 -20.22
N VAL A 85 24.44 17.12 -19.21
CA VAL A 85 25.90 17.37 -19.26
C VAL A 85 26.67 16.07 -19.51
N TYR A 86 26.33 14.99 -18.78
CA TYR A 86 27.01 13.71 -18.94
C TYR A 86 26.70 13.02 -20.27
N ARG A 87 25.48 13.13 -20.79
CA ARG A 87 25.12 12.64 -22.13
C ARG A 87 25.95 13.31 -23.22
N ARG A 88 26.05 14.64 -23.19
CA ARG A 88 26.90 15.41 -24.11
C ARG A 88 28.36 14.99 -24.02
N ALA A 89 28.90 14.80 -22.81
CA ALA A 89 30.27 14.35 -22.60
C ALA A 89 30.52 12.94 -23.19
N LEU A 90 29.51 12.09 -23.21
CA LEU A 90 29.56 10.74 -23.79
C LEU A 90 29.17 10.70 -25.29
N GLY A 91 28.75 11.82 -25.88
CA GLY A 91 28.30 11.87 -27.27
C GLY A 91 26.95 11.17 -27.53
N MET A 92 26.10 11.08 -26.50
CA MET A 92 24.70 10.60 -26.58
C MET A 92 23.74 11.78 -26.67
#